data_AF-A0A7W6GC72-F1
#
_entry.id   AF-A0A7W6GC72-F1
#
_cell.length_a   1.000
_cell.length_b   1.000
_cell.length_c   1.000
_cell.angle_alpha   90.00
_cell.angle_beta   90.00
_cell.angle_gamma   90.00
#
_symmetry.space_group_name_H-M   'P 1'
#
loop_
_entity.id
_entity.type
_entity.pdbx_description
1 polymer ?
#
loop_
_entity_poly.entity_id
_entity_poly.type
_entity_poly.pdbx_seq_one_letter_code
_entity_poly.pdbx_strand_id
1 'polypeptide(L)'
;MASTHIYSAYDDDLKFLTRRISEMGGLAEQMVSDAVRALVNGDISLAQKVISDDVILDNAEREVGEKAIITIARRQPMAADLREIMGSIRIAADLERVGDLGKNTAKRVIAVQSTGVPRKLAR
;
A
#
# COMPACT_ATOMS: atom_id res chain seq x y z
N MET A 1 -38.61 -7.79 -2.37
CA MET A 1 -37.56 -8.71 -2.86
C MET A 1 -36.45 -7.98 -3.63
N ALA A 2 -36.73 -6.95 -4.44
CA ALA A 2 -35.67 -6.16 -5.11
C ALA A 2 -34.78 -5.35 -4.15
N SER A 3 -35.34 -4.85 -3.03
CA SER A 3 -34.62 -4.08 -2.02
C SER A 3 -33.48 -4.86 -1.36
N THR A 4 -33.71 -6.11 -0.94
CA THR A 4 -32.71 -6.95 -0.25
C THR A 4 -31.45 -7.22 -1.09
N HIS A 5 -31.58 -7.40 -2.41
CA HIS A 5 -30.44 -7.63 -3.32
C HIS A 5 -29.64 -6.36 -3.64
N ILE A 6 -30.27 -5.18 -3.58
CA ILE A 6 -29.56 -3.90 -3.77
C ILE A 6 -28.66 -3.61 -2.57
N TYR A 7 -29.14 -3.89 -1.34
CA TYR A 7 -28.33 -3.77 -0.13
C TYR A 7 -27.18 -4.79 -0.10
N SER A 8 -27.41 -6.06 -0.47
CA SER A 8 -26.35 -7.08 -0.40
C SER A 8 -25.16 -6.80 -1.34
N ALA A 9 -25.45 -6.33 -2.55
CA ALA A 9 -24.39 -6.07 -3.54
C ALA A 9 -23.61 -4.77 -3.25
N TYR A 10 -24.21 -3.82 -2.53
CA TYR A 10 -23.50 -2.66 -2.00
C TYR A 10 -22.58 -3.06 -0.84
N ASP A 11 -23.08 -3.90 0.08
CA ASP A 11 -22.27 -4.46 1.16
C ASP A 11 -21.07 -5.24 0.63
N ASP A 12 -21.22 -5.96 -0.48
CA ASP A 12 -20.11 -6.70 -1.10
C ASP A 12 -19.04 -5.78 -1.68
N ASP A 13 -19.43 -4.63 -2.25
CA ASP A 13 -18.49 -3.61 -2.70
C ASP A 13 -17.71 -3.00 -1.52
N LEU A 14 -18.39 -2.68 -0.41
CA LEU A 14 -17.74 -2.17 0.80
C LEU A 14 -16.81 -3.19 1.45
N LYS A 15 -17.23 -4.47 1.52
CA LYS A 15 -16.40 -5.56 2.01
C LYS A 15 -15.15 -5.73 1.17
N PHE A 16 -15.26 -5.58 -0.15
CA PHE A 16 -14.10 -5.61 -1.03
C PHE A 16 -13.13 -4.48 -0.69
N LEU A 17 -13.60 -3.22 -0.60
CA LEU A 17 -12.75 -2.07 -0.27
C LEU A 17 -12.04 -2.26 1.08
N THR A 18 -12.80 -2.69 2.09
CA THR A 18 -12.29 -2.95 3.45
C THR A 18 -11.23 -4.03 3.47
N ARG A 19 -11.49 -5.16 2.78
CA ARG A 19 -10.52 -6.26 2.67
C ARG A 19 -9.26 -5.80 1.96
N ARG A 20 -9.41 -5.09 0.85
CA ARG A 20 -8.28 -4.66 0.04
C ARG A 20 -7.37 -3.69 0.79
N ILE A 21 -7.95 -2.75 1.53
CA ILE A 21 -7.20 -1.85 2.41
C ILE A 21 -6.48 -2.61 3.52
N SER A 22 -7.11 -3.64 4.09
CA SER A 22 -6.47 -4.47 5.12
C SER A 22 -5.26 -5.23 4.56
N GLU A 23 -5.37 -5.77 3.35
CA GLU A 23 -4.26 -6.41 2.63
C GLU A 23 -3.13 -5.42 2.32
N MET A 24 -3.46 -4.21 1.84
CA MET A 24 -2.50 -3.13 1.63
C MET A 24 -1.77 -2.75 2.92
N GLY A 25 -2.50 -2.71 4.05
CA GLY A 25 -1.92 -2.42 5.36
C GLY A 25 -0.86 -3.45 5.77
N GLY A 26 -1.18 -4.73 5.62
CA GLY A 26 -0.21 -5.81 5.88
C GLY A 26 1.01 -5.74 4.97
N LEU A 27 0.83 -5.45 3.68
CA LEU A 27 1.93 -5.31 2.74
C LEU A 27 2.81 -4.10 3.07
N ALA A 28 2.23 -2.93 3.33
CA ALA A 28 2.95 -1.72 3.69
C ALA A 28 3.75 -1.91 5.00
N GLU A 29 3.16 -2.56 6.01
CA GLU A 29 3.86 -2.93 7.24
C GLU A 29 5.06 -3.84 6.97
N GLN A 30 4.88 -4.88 6.15
CA GLN A 30 5.96 -5.79 5.76
C GLN A 30 7.07 -5.07 5.01
N MET A 31 6.74 -4.21 4.05
CA MET A 31 7.71 -3.42 3.29
C MET A 31 8.57 -2.54 4.21
N VAL A 32 7.97 -1.87 5.18
CA VAL A 32 8.70 -1.05 6.17
C VAL A 32 9.59 -1.93 7.05
N SER A 33 9.07 -3.04 7.56
CA SER A 33 9.82 -3.99 8.38
C SER A 33 11.01 -4.61 7.64
N ASP A 34 10.80 -5.05 6.40
CA ASP A 34 11.83 -5.60 5.51
C ASP A 34 12.87 -4.53 5.16
N ALA A 35 12.47 -3.29 4.89
CA ALA A 35 13.40 -2.20 4.58
C ALA A 35 14.32 -1.87 5.76
N VAL A 36 13.79 -1.84 6.98
CA VAL A 36 14.58 -1.63 8.20
C VAL A 36 15.54 -2.81 8.42
N ARG A 37 15.07 -4.06 8.25
CA ARG A 37 15.93 -5.25 8.36
C ARG A 37 17.05 -5.25 7.33
N ALA A 38 16.74 -4.88 6.08
CA ALA A 38 17.72 -4.76 5.01
C ALA A 38 18.78 -3.71 5.35
N LEU A 39 18.37 -2.57 5.91
CA LEU A 39 19.27 -1.50 6.32
C LEU A 39 20.21 -1.94 7.45
N VAL A 40 19.68 -2.56 8.51
CA VAL A 40 20.46 -2.99 9.68
C VAL A 40 21.48 -4.07 9.30
N ASN A 41 21.09 -5.01 8.45
CA ASN A 41 21.93 -6.16 8.09
C ASN A 41 22.77 -5.94 6.82
N GLY A 42 22.59 -4.82 6.11
CA GLY A 42 23.19 -4.61 4.80
C GLY A 42 22.69 -5.58 3.73
N ASP A 43 21.47 -6.10 3.87
CA ASP A 43 20.92 -7.12 2.97
C ASP A 43 20.36 -6.48 1.69
N ILE A 44 21.16 -6.52 0.63
CA ILE A 44 20.81 -5.99 -0.69
C ILE A 44 19.66 -6.78 -1.32
N SER A 45 19.61 -8.09 -1.12
CA SER A 45 18.57 -8.95 -1.70
C SER A 45 17.20 -8.62 -1.11
N LEU A 46 17.13 -8.43 0.20
CA LEU A 46 15.92 -8.00 0.88
C LEU A 46 15.52 -6.58 0.48
N ALA A 47 16.48 -5.66 0.31
CA ALA A 47 16.20 -4.33 -0.20
C ALA A 47 15.58 -4.37 -1.61
N GLN A 48 16.09 -5.22 -2.50
CA GLN A 48 15.51 -5.37 -3.84
C GLN A 48 14.09 -5.93 -3.80
N LYS A 49 13.81 -6.88 -2.91
CA LYS A 49 12.45 -7.40 -2.69
C LYS A 49 11.49 -6.26 -2.30
N VAL A 50 11.87 -5.39 -1.36
CA VAL A 50 11.02 -4.24 -0.96
C VAL A 50 10.75 -3.32 -2.16
N ILE A 51 11.76 -3.07 -2.99
CA ILE A 51 11.58 -2.23 -4.19
C ILE A 51 10.61 -2.89 -5.18
N SER A 52 10.61 -4.22 -5.32
CA SER A 52 9.65 -4.92 -6.18
C SER A 52 8.24 -4.99 -5.59
N ASP A 53 8.11 -5.11 -4.27
CA ASP A 53 6.82 -5.20 -3.58
C ASP A 53 5.99 -3.90 -3.70
N ASP A 54 6.66 -2.77 -3.86
CA ASP A 54 6.04 -1.46 -4.09
C ASP A 54 5.08 -1.44 -5.29
N VAL A 55 5.43 -2.12 -6.39
CA VAL A 55 4.56 -2.22 -7.57
C VAL A 55 3.24 -2.93 -7.22
N ILE A 56 3.27 -3.87 -6.28
CA ILE A 56 2.07 -4.58 -5.82
C ILE A 56 1.18 -3.63 -5.03
N LEU A 57 1.77 -2.80 -4.17
CA LEU A 57 1.05 -1.80 -3.37
C LEU A 57 0.44 -0.70 -4.26
N ASP A 58 1.19 -0.19 -5.24
CA ASP A 58 0.70 0.78 -6.24
C ASP A 58 -0.50 0.25 -7.04
N ASN A 59 -0.44 -1.03 -7.43
CA ASN A 59 -1.55 -1.66 -8.14
C ASN A 59 -2.78 -1.82 -7.24
N ALA A 60 -2.58 -2.13 -5.96
CA ALA A 60 -3.68 -2.27 -5.00
C ALA A 60 -4.35 -0.92 -4.70
N GLU A 61 -3.59 0.17 -4.59
CA GLU A 61 -4.13 1.53 -4.45
C GLU A 61 -5.02 1.90 -5.64
N ARG A 62 -4.53 1.67 -6.86
CA ARG A 62 -5.30 1.92 -8.09
C ARG A 62 -6.58 1.10 -8.14
N GLU A 63 -6.52 -0.18 -7.77
CA GLU A 63 -7.68 -1.06 -7.72
C GLU A 63 -8.75 -0.57 -6.73
N VAL A 64 -8.34 -0.08 -5.55
CA VAL A 64 -9.25 0.54 -4.58
C VAL A 64 -9.91 1.78 -5.18
N GLY A 65 -9.13 2.66 -5.83
CA GLY A 65 -9.64 3.87 -6.48
C GLY A 65 -10.66 3.56 -7.58
N GLU A 66 -10.33 2.63 -8.48
CA GLU A 66 -11.21 2.21 -9.57
C GLU A 66 -12.51 1.59 -9.03
N LYS A 67 -12.41 0.69 -8.06
CA LYS A 67 -13.60 0.07 -7.45
C LYS A 67 -14.48 1.11 -6.78
N ALA A 68 -13.89 2.03 -6.03
CA ALA A 68 -14.63 3.10 -5.35
C ALA A 68 -15.39 3.99 -6.35
N ILE A 69 -14.74 4.39 -7.45
CA ILE A 69 -15.38 5.17 -8.52
C ILE A 69 -16.55 4.39 -9.14
N ILE A 70 -16.37 3.11 -9.44
CA ILE A 70 -17.42 2.25 -10.00
C ILE A 70 -18.59 2.11 -9.03
N THR A 71 -18.33 1.91 -7.74
CA THR A 71 -19.37 1.79 -6.71
C THR A 71 -20.16 3.10 -6.59
N ILE A 72 -19.49 4.26 -6.57
CA ILE A 72 -20.15 5.57 -6.54
C ILE A 72 -21.05 5.75 -7.78
N ALA A 73 -20.50 5.48 -8.97
CA ALA A 73 -21.22 5.67 -10.23
C ALA A 73 -22.45 4.75 -10.36
N ARG A 74 -22.34 3.49 -9.90
CA ARG A 74 -23.41 2.50 -10.03
C ARG A 74 -24.49 2.60 -8.96
N ARG A 75 -24.13 3.06 -7.75
CA ARG A 75 -25.01 2.97 -6.57
C ARG A 75 -25.48 4.32 -6.04
N GLN A 76 -24.83 5.42 -6.43
CA GLN A 76 -25.15 6.78 -5.96
C GLN A 76 -25.28 6.84 -4.42
N PRO A 77 -24.28 6.36 -3.67
CA PRO A 77 -24.31 6.31 -2.21
C PRO A 77 -24.45 7.72 -1.61
N MET A 78 -25.12 7.82 -0.47
CA MET A 78 -25.42 9.11 0.17
C MET A 78 -24.82 9.21 1.57
N ALA A 79 -24.41 10.43 1.95
CA ALA A 79 -23.98 10.77 3.30
C ALA A 79 -22.93 9.82 3.91
N ALA A 80 -23.32 8.92 4.80
CA ALA A 80 -22.42 8.01 5.50
C ALA A 80 -21.71 7.04 4.55
N ASP A 81 -22.47 6.46 3.62
CA ASP A 81 -22.00 5.52 2.61
C ASP A 81 -20.91 6.12 1.72
N LEU A 82 -21.16 7.33 1.22
CA LEU A 82 -20.19 8.05 0.41
C LEU A 82 -18.93 8.39 1.21
N ARG A 83 -19.08 8.77 2.49
CA ARG A 83 -17.91 9.05 3.35
C ARG A 83 -17.05 7.82 3.59
N GLU A 84 -17.65 6.64 3.74
CA GLU A 84 -16.92 5.38 3.91
C GLU A 84 -16.09 5.02 2.67
N ILE A 85 -16.67 5.18 1.48
CA ILE A 85 -15.96 4.97 0.22
C ILE A 85 -14.83 5.99 0.04
N MET A 86 -15.10 7.26 0.32
CA MET A 86 -14.05 8.30 0.23
C MET A 86 -12.94 8.09 1.27
N GLY A 87 -13.28 7.60 2.45
CA GLY A 87 -12.30 7.19 3.47
C GLY A 87 -11.42 6.07 2.97
N SER A 88 -12.00 5.08 2.29
CA SER A 88 -11.28 3.95 1.70
C SER A 88 -10.20 4.41 0.71
N ILE A 89 -10.53 5.35 -0.19
CA ILE A 89 -9.56 5.93 -1.13
C ILE A 89 -8.40 6.61 -0.39
N ARG A 90 -8.71 7.43 0.62
CA ARG A 90 -7.67 8.16 1.38
C ARG A 90 -6.73 7.22 2.12
N ILE A 91 -7.29 6.20 2.78
CA ILE A 91 -6.48 5.21 3.50
C ILE A 91 -5.58 4.46 2.51
N ALA A 92 -6.07 4.06 1.35
CA ALA A 92 -5.27 3.39 0.33
C ALA A 92 -4.07 4.27 -0.13
N ALA A 93 -4.31 5.55 -0.38
CA ALA A 93 -3.24 6.50 -0.74
C ALA A 93 -2.23 6.70 0.40
N ASP A 94 -2.70 6.79 1.65
CA ASP A 94 -1.80 6.89 2.81
C ASP A 94 -0.95 5.63 3.00
N LEU A 95 -1.51 4.44 2.73
CA LEU A 95 -0.80 3.16 2.77
C LEU A 95 0.25 3.04 1.66
N GLU A 96 -0.07 3.42 0.42
CA GLU A 96 0.91 3.50 -0.69
C GLU A 96 2.09 4.37 -0.31
N ARG A 97 1.82 5.55 0.25
CA ARG A 97 2.86 6.49 0.69
C ARG A 97 3.75 5.89 1.79
N VAL A 98 3.21 5.06 2.69
CA VAL A 98 4.02 4.31 3.66
C VAL A 98 4.95 3.31 2.97
N GLY A 99 4.45 2.59 1.96
CA GLY A 99 5.25 1.68 1.14
C GLY A 99 6.37 2.39 0.39
N ASP A 100 6.10 3.55 -0.25
CA ASP A 100 7.14 4.31 -0.97
C ASP A 100 8.26 4.79 -0.02
N LEU A 101 7.93 5.17 1.22
CA LEU A 101 8.95 5.46 2.24
C LEU A 101 9.82 4.23 2.57
N GLY A 102 9.22 3.03 2.64
CA GLY A 102 9.93 1.76 2.77
C GLY A 102 10.86 1.49 1.59
N LYS A 103 10.36 1.60 0.36
CA LYS A 103 11.15 1.49 -0.88
C LYS A 103 12.28 2.50 -0.95
N ASN A 104 12.06 3.74 -0.55
CA ASN A 104 13.11 4.77 -0.53
C ASN A 104 14.22 4.44 0.48
N THR A 105 13.85 3.85 1.61
CA THR A 105 14.83 3.29 2.57
C THR A 105 15.62 2.15 1.93
N ALA A 106 14.95 1.20 1.29
CA ALA A 106 15.59 0.08 0.60
C ALA A 106 16.57 0.52 -0.51
N LYS A 107 16.19 1.51 -1.34
CA LYS A 107 17.10 2.12 -2.34
C LYS A 107 18.37 2.68 -1.70
N ARG A 108 18.26 3.29 -0.51
CA ARG A 108 19.43 3.81 0.22
C ARG A 108 20.33 2.70 0.74
N VAL A 109 19.79 1.54 1.13
CA VAL A 109 20.61 0.37 1.51
C VAL A 109 21.55 -0.02 0.38
N ILE A 110 21.01 -0.15 -0.84
CA ILE A 110 21.77 -0.52 -2.05
C ILE A 110 22.83 0.55 -2.35
N ALA A 111 22.48 1.83 -2.25
CA ALA A 111 23.43 2.92 -2.47
C ALA A 111 24.58 2.88 -1.45
N VAL A 112 24.29 2.77 -0.15
CA VAL A 112 25.32 2.75 0.90
C VAL A 112 26.27 1.56 0.75
N GLN A 113 25.74 0.37 0.43
CA GLN A 113 26.57 -0.82 0.24
C GLN A 113 27.44 -0.75 -1.03
N SER A 114 26.93 -0.13 -2.10
CA SER A 114 27.69 0.03 -3.34
C SER A 114 28.77 1.13 -3.28
N THR A 115 28.59 2.15 -2.45
CA THR A 115 29.55 3.26 -2.36
C THR A 115 30.81 2.90 -1.56
N GLY A 116 30.82 1.77 -0.84
CA GLY A 116 31.90 1.39 0.08
C GLY A 116 32.00 2.36 1.26
N VAL A 117 32.20 1.85 2.48
CA VAL A 117 32.53 2.73 3.62
C VAL A 117 33.80 3.50 3.25
N PRO A 118 33.83 4.85 3.33
CA PRO A 118 35.05 5.60 3.08
C PRO A 118 36.17 4.99 3.90
N ARG A 119 37.19 4.48 3.22
CA ARG A 119 38.36 3.87 3.85
C ARG A 119 38.86 4.88 4.87
N LYS A 120 39.02 4.49 6.15
CA LYS A 120 39.62 5.36 7.16
C LYS A 120 40.85 6.01 6.53
N LEU A 121 40.82 7.34 6.35
CA LEU A 121 42.04 8.10 6.13
C LEU A 121 42.87 7.82 7.39
N ALA A 122 43.94 7.04 7.26
CA ALA A 122 44.74 6.45 8.34
C ALA A 122 45.01 7.43 9.52
N ARG A 123 45.19 7.03 10.79
CA ARG A 123 45.52 5.75 11.44
C ARG A 123 44.62 5.53 12.66
#